data_AF-A0A7L4RNE0-F1
#
_entry.id   AF-A0A7L4RNE0-F1
#
_cell.length_a   1.000
_cell.length_b   1.000
_cell.length_c   1.000
_cell.angle_alpha   90.00
_cell.angle_beta   90.00
_cell.angle_gamma   90.00
#
_symmetry.space_group_name_H-M   'P 1'
#
loop_
_entity.id
_entity.type
_entity.pdbx_description
1 polymer ?
#
loop_
_entity_poly.entity_id
_entity_poly.type
_entity_poly.pdbx_seq_one_letter_code
_entity_poly.pdbx_strand_id
1 'polypeptide(L)' 'MICERCSKEAHQLEPCEYCNRKVCVTCEKSSKKTSRIRRIVICKDCWSDMKKRKVFKAE' A
#
# COMPACT_ATOMS: atom_id res chain seq x y z
N MET A 1 13.21 -9.24 3.34
CA MET A 1 12.17 -8.87 4.34
C MET A 1 10.85 -9.54 3.96
N ILE A 2 9.99 -9.89 4.90
CA ILE A 2 8.75 -10.66 4.61
C ILE A 2 7.54 -9.72 4.47
N CYS A 3 6.76 -9.90 3.40
CA CYS A 3 5.50 -9.19 3.19
C CYS A 3 4.43 -9.67 4.18
N GLU A 4 3.82 -8.76 4.94
CA GLU A 4 2.79 -9.09 5.94
C GLU A 4 1.44 -9.51 5.35
N ARG A 5 1.29 -9.45 4.02
CA ARG A 5 0.07 -9.92 3.33
C ARG A 5 0.23 -11.32 2.75
N CYS A 6 1.32 -11.59 2.05
CA CYS A 6 1.50 -12.85 1.33
C CYS A 6 2.58 -13.75 1.93
N SER A 7 3.23 -13.31 3.02
CA SER A 7 4.33 -14.02 3.70
C SER A 7 5.51 -14.40 2.81
N LYS A 8 5.61 -13.81 1.61
CA LYS A 8 6.73 -13.98 0.70
C LYS A 8 7.84 -13.00 1.03
N GLU A 9 9.07 -13.43 0.83
CA GLU A 9 10.21 -12.53 0.89
C GLU A 9 10.22 -11.58 -0.31
N ALA A 10 10.53 -10.31 -0.02
CA ALA A 10 10.70 -9.27 -1.01
C ALA A 10 11.90 -8.39 -0.64
N HIS A 11 12.54 -7.84 -1.67
CA HIS A 11 13.64 -6.88 -1.55
C HIS A 11 13.13 -5.51 -1.09
N GLN A 12 11.97 -5.09 -1.59
CA GLN A 12 11.35 -3.82 -1.27
C GLN A 12 9.97 -4.04 -0.65
N LEU A 13 9.78 -3.49 0.54
CA LEU A 13 8.50 -3.46 1.25
C LEU A 13 8.16 -2.00 1.54
N GLU A 14 6.92 -1.63 1.25
CA GLU A 14 6.38 -0.30 1.56
C GLU A 14 5.19 -0.45 2.52
N PRO A 15 5.05 0.45 3.51
CA PRO A 15 3.89 0.43 4.38
C PRO A 15 2.63 0.90 3.63
N CYS A 16 1.53 0.18 3.82
CA CYS A 16 0.22 0.64 3.37
C CYS A 16 -0.27 1.78 4.28
N GLU A 17 -0.59 2.95 3.73
CA GLU A 17 -0.98 4.14 4.51
C GLU A 17 -2.28 3.95 5.33
N TYR A 18 -3.09 2.93 5.00
CA TYR A 18 -4.40 2.69 5.66
C TYR A 18 -4.44 1.52 6.64
N CYS A 19 -3.54 0.55 6.52
CA CYS A 19 -3.48 -0.59 7.44
C CYS A 19 -2.11 -0.77 8.09
N ASN A 20 -1.14 0.09 7.73
CA ASN A 20 0.24 0.10 8.20
C ASN A 20 1.03 -1.20 8.03
N ARG A 21 0.47 -2.19 7.32
CA ARG A 21 1.16 -3.43 6.96
C ARG A 21 2.21 -3.14 5.89
N LYS A 22 3.40 -3.69 6.08
CA LYS A 22 4.49 -3.72 5.10
C LYS A 22 4.13 -4.70 4.00
N VAL A 23 3.87 -4.16 2.81
CA VAL A 23 3.49 -4.94 1.64
C VAL A 23 4.57 -4.86 0.57
N CYS A 24 4.78 -5.98 -0.12
CA CYS A 24 5.65 -6.01 -1.29
C CYS A 24 4.95 -5.38 -2.50
N VAL A 25 5.73 -5.06 -3.54
CA VAL A 25 5.25 -4.45 -4.80
C VAL A 25 4.13 -5.26 -5.45
N THR A 26 4.10 -6.59 -5.29
CA THR A 26 3.02 -7.43 -5.85
C THR A 26 1.73 -7.38 -5.03
N CYS A 27 1.80 -6.99 -3.76
CA CYS A 27 0.68 -6.87 -2.84
C CYS A 27 0.18 -5.42 -2.72
N GLU A 28 1.00 -4.45 -3.13
CA GLU A 28 0.56 -3.13 -3.52
C GLU A 28 -0.48 -3.24 -4.65
N LYS A 29 -1.56 -2.45 -4.56
CA LYS A 29 -2.53 -2.32 -5.65
C LYS A 29 -2.25 -1.07 -6.47
N SER A 30 -1.94 0.02 -5.77
CA SER A 30 -1.64 1.31 -6.36
C SER A 30 -0.77 2.10 -5.41
N SER A 31 -0.05 3.05 -5.97
CA SER A 31 0.73 4.04 -5.24
C SER A 31 0.65 5.36 -5.97
N LYS A 32 0.82 6.44 -5.22
CA LYS A 32 0.90 7.78 -5.79
C LYS A 32 1.85 8.64 -4.95
N LYS A 33 2.36 9.70 -5.57
CA LYS A 33 3.16 10.71 -4.89
C LYS A 33 2.22 11.84 -4.49
N THR A 34 2.01 12.03 -3.19
CA THR A 34 1.21 13.17 -2.67
C THR A 34 2.07 14.43 -2.57
N SER A 35 3.40 14.28 -2.44
CA SER A 35 4.34 15.38 -2.50
C SER A 35 5.66 14.96 -3.15
N ARG A 36 6.60 15.90 -3.30
CA ARG A 36 7.92 15.64 -3.91
C ARG A 36 8.72 14.55 -3.18
N ILE A 37 8.41 14.34 -1.90
CA ILE A 37 9.13 13.42 -0.99
C ILE A 37 8.22 12.28 -0.51
N ARG A 38 6.89 12.50 -0.44
CA ARG A 38 5.95 11.52 0.13
C ARG A 38 5.27 10.70 -0.96
N ARG A 39 5.59 9.40 -0.98
CA ARG A 39 4.84 8.36 -1.71
C ARG A 39 3.89 7.69 -0.74
N ILE A 40 2.63 7.54 -1.14
CA ILE A 40 1.62 6.79 -0.39
C ILE A 40 1.25 5.54 -1.18
N VAL A 41 1.10 4.43 -0.45
CA VAL A 41 0.87 3.10 -1.01
C VAL A 41 -0.43 2.54 -0.42
N ILE A 42 -1.25 1.92 -1.26
CA ILE A 42 -2.44 1.17 -0.83
C ILE A 42 -2.32 -0.29 -1.25
N CYS A 43 -2.51 -1.20 -0.29
CA CYS A 43 -2.51 -2.64 -0.55
C CYS A 43 -3.82 -3.10 -1.19
N LYS A 44 -3.82 -4.29 -1.82
CA LYS A 44 -5.03 -4.83 -2.49
C LYS A 44 -6.21 -5.11 -1.53
N ASP A 45 -5.97 -5.23 -0.22
CA ASP A 45 -7.04 -5.46 0.77
C ASP A 45 -7.75 -4.15 1.09
N CYS A 46 -6.98 -3.10 1.37
CA CYS A 46 -7.52 -1.77 1.59
C CYS A 46 -8.16 -1.19 0.32
N TRP A 47 -7.76 -1.66 -0.86
CA TRP A 47 -8.43 -1.30 -2.10
C TRP A 47 -9.85 -1.86 -2.22
N SER A 48 -10.12 -3.03 -1.63
CA SER A 48 -11.47 -3.62 -1.60
C SER A 48 -12.41 -2.88 -0.65
N ASP A 49 -11.87 -2.16 0.34
CA ASP A 49 -12.64 -1.29 1.21
C ASP A 49 -12.97 0.04 0.50
N MET A 50 -14.25 0.22 0.17
CA MET A 50 -14.74 1.38 -0.57
C MET A 50 -14.47 2.71 0.15
N LYS A 51 -14.42 2.74 1.49
CA LYS A 51 -14.13 3.97 2.23
C LYS A 51 -12.67 4.37 2.03
N LYS A 52 -11.75 3.44 2.24
CA LYS A 52 -10.30 3.66 2.09
C LYS A 52 -9.92 3.97 0.64
N ARG A 53 -10.53 3.27 -0.32
CA ARG A 53 -10.33 3.52 -1.75
C ARG A 53 -10.75 4.92 -2.17
N LYS A 54 -11.87 5.45 -1.65
CA LYS A 54 -12.32 6.82 -1.93
C LYS A 54 -11.31 7.84 -1.40
N VAL A 55 -10.86 7.67 -0.16
CA VAL A 55 -9.82 8.54 0.44
C VAL A 55 -8.54 8.51 -0.40
N PHE A 56 -8.06 7.31 -0.76
CA PHE A 56 -6.86 7.17 -1.59
C PHE A 56 -7.01 7.77 -2.98
N LYS A 57 -8.21 7.88 -3.54
CA LYS A 57 -8.41 8.55 -4.83
C LYS A 57 -8.55 10.07 -4.70
N ALA A 58 -8.98 10.56 -3.54
CA ALA A 58 -9.23 11.98 -3.29
C ALA A 58 -7.99 12.74 -2.83
N GLU A 59 -7.05 12.08 -2.13
CA GLU A 59 -5.72 12.65 -1.81
C GLU A 59 -4.87 12.92 -3.06
#